data_AF-A0A2V8M9A5-F1
#
_entry.id   AF-A0A2V8M9A5-F1
#
_cell.length_a   1.000
_cell.length_b   1.000
_cell.length_c   1.000
_cell.angle_alpha   90.00
_cell.angle_beta   90.00
_cell.angle_gamma   90.00
#
_symmetry.space_group_name_H-M   'P 1'
#
loop_
_entity.id
_entity.type
_entity.pdbx_description
1 polymer ?
#
loop_
_entity_poly.entity_id
_entity_poly.type
_entity_poly.pdbx_seq_one_letter_code
_entity_poly.pdbx_strand_id
1 'polypeptide(L)'
;RFNGFPENFIRTNPQFGSAHMLASSNTNNYHSLSASFTMRPTHGINLQSTYTWSKNLGIFGQVGTTFTDPRDRHADYAPLPDNVTHDFRTNGTFTLPMGPNRLLFSGSTGALARILEDWSMSWIVNLNSGVPITVGTFSTGVGRHSIYANGTPDV
;
A
#
# COMPACT_ATOMS: atom_id res chain seq x y z
N ARG A 1 6.74 32.66 -13.64
CA ARG A 1 5.75 32.57 -14.74
C ARG A 1 5.58 33.98 -15.31
N PHE A 2 5.86 34.23 -16.59
CA PHE A 2 6.14 35.58 -17.14
C PHE A 2 5.22 35.98 -18.32
N ASN A 3 3.97 35.51 -18.35
CA ASN A 3 3.10 35.72 -19.53
C ASN A 3 1.90 36.64 -19.27
N GLY A 4 1.76 37.24 -18.07
CA GLY A 4 0.77 38.31 -17.80
C GLY A 4 -0.71 37.95 -17.93
N PHE A 5 -1.06 36.74 -18.36
CA PHE A 5 -2.43 36.28 -18.49
C PHE A 5 -2.92 35.55 -17.23
N PRO A 6 -4.22 35.69 -16.88
CA PRO A 6 -4.88 34.82 -15.93
C PRO A 6 -4.74 33.34 -16.33
N GLU A 7 -4.65 32.43 -15.36
CA GLU A 7 -4.50 30.97 -15.61
C GLU A 7 -5.69 30.37 -16.40
N ASN A 8 -6.82 31.09 -16.45
CA ASN A 8 -8.03 30.75 -17.17
C ASN A 8 -8.22 31.50 -18.51
N PHE A 9 -7.19 32.16 -19.05
CA PHE A 9 -7.30 32.83 -20.35
C PHE A 9 -7.25 31.80 -21.49
N ILE A 10 -8.42 31.42 -22.01
CA ILE A 10 -8.58 30.51 -23.16
C ILE A 10 -9.16 31.31 -24.33
N ARG A 11 -8.40 31.44 -25.42
CA ARG A 11 -8.90 31.95 -26.71
C ARG A 11 -9.22 30.76 -27.61
N THR A 12 -10.50 30.51 -27.86
CA THR A 12 -10.94 29.40 -28.71
C THR A 12 -10.43 29.61 -30.13
N ASN A 13 -9.59 28.70 -30.62
CA ASN A 13 -9.18 28.68 -32.02
C ASN A 13 -10.17 27.79 -32.80
N PRO A 14 -10.98 28.34 -33.72
CA PRO A 14 -12.00 27.58 -34.45
C PRO A 14 -11.44 26.50 -35.38
N GLN A 15 -10.12 26.46 -35.61
CA GLN A 15 -9.45 25.41 -36.40
C GLN A 15 -9.16 24.13 -35.61
N PHE A 16 -9.30 24.13 -34.28
CA PHE A 16 -9.01 22.97 -33.43
C PHE A 16 -10.23 22.57 -32.59
N GLY A 17 -10.55 21.27 -32.58
CA GLY A 17 -11.66 20.71 -31.80
C GLY A 17 -11.32 20.42 -30.32
N SER A 18 -10.04 20.39 -29.96
CA SER A 18 -9.57 20.23 -28.58
C SER A 18 -8.20 20.88 -28.38
N ALA A 19 -7.90 21.27 -27.14
CA ALA A 19 -6.59 21.75 -26.73
C ALA A 19 -6.22 21.05 -25.41
N HIS A 20 -5.03 20.44 -25.36
CA HIS A 20 -4.53 19.76 -24.17
C HIS A 20 -3.58 20.66 -23.40
N MET A 21 -3.88 20.89 -22.11
CA MET A 21 -2.94 21.56 -21.21
C MET A 21 -2.02 20.53 -20.57
N LEU A 22 -0.73 20.61 -20.89
CA LEU A 22 0.31 19.82 -20.25
C LEU A 22 0.98 20.69 -19.18
N ALA A 23 0.81 20.32 -17.92
CA ALA A 23 1.37 21.06 -16.79
C ALA A 23 1.74 20.13 -15.63
N SER A 24 2.94 20.30 -15.08
CA SER A 24 3.40 19.66 -13.83
C SER A 24 2.67 20.28 -12.64
N SER A 25 1.47 19.79 -12.39
CA SER A 25 0.51 20.45 -11.51
C SER A 25 0.02 19.54 -10.39
N ASN A 26 0.61 18.35 -10.30
CA ASN A 26 0.41 17.38 -9.24
C ASN A 26 1.55 17.51 -8.23
N THR A 27 1.26 17.20 -6.97
CA THR A 27 2.23 17.18 -5.87
C THR A 27 2.05 15.91 -5.07
N ASN A 28 3.13 15.35 -4.53
CA ASN A 28 3.07 14.20 -3.63
C ASN A 28 4.05 14.35 -2.46
N ASN A 29 3.73 13.71 -1.34
CA ASN A 29 4.56 13.58 -0.16
C ASN A 29 4.51 12.13 0.31
N TYR A 30 5.69 11.54 0.50
CA TYR A 30 5.83 10.15 0.93
C TYR A 30 6.55 10.10 2.28
N HIS A 31 5.94 9.42 3.24
CA HIS A 31 6.53 9.11 4.53
C HIS A 31 6.59 7.60 4.71
N SER A 32 7.67 7.09 5.30
CA SER A 32 7.78 5.68 5.63
C SER A 32 8.54 5.45 6.93
N LEU A 33 8.23 4.32 7.55
CA LEU A 33 8.94 3.78 8.69
C LEU A 33 9.13 2.29 8.44
N SER A 34 10.36 1.79 8.59
CA SER A 34 10.65 0.36 8.51
C SER A 34 11.32 -0.10 9.78
N ALA A 35 10.78 -1.17 10.37
CA ALA A 35 11.32 -1.84 11.53
C ALA A 35 11.64 -3.29 11.16
N SER A 36 12.86 -3.72 11.48
CA SER A 36 13.29 -5.09 11.26
C SER A 36 13.69 -5.74 12.58
N PHE A 37 13.28 -7.00 12.73
CA PHE A 37 13.59 -7.84 13.86
C PHE A 37 14.21 -9.14 13.35
N THR A 38 15.35 -9.53 13.93
CA THR A 38 16.00 -10.79 13.59
C THR A 38 16.44 -11.46 14.87
N MET A 39 15.93 -12.66 15.09
CA MET A 39 16.29 -13.56 16.17
C MET A 39 17.08 -14.72 15.58
N ARG A 40 18.36 -14.78 15.92
CA ARG A 40 19.21 -15.92 15.55
C ARG A 40 18.75 -17.20 16.25
N PRO A 41 19.06 -18.39 15.71
CA PRO A 41 18.68 -19.68 16.28
C PRO A 41 18.96 -19.75 17.78
N THR A 42 17.89 -19.74 18.58
CA THR A 42 17.98 -19.90 20.04
C THR A 42 16.95 -20.91 20.47
N HIS A 43 17.40 -21.97 21.15
CA HIS A 43 16.55 -23.10 21.55
C HIS A 43 15.72 -23.71 20.40
N GLY A 44 16.25 -23.72 19.16
CA GLY A 44 15.57 -24.27 17.99
C GLY A 44 14.60 -23.31 17.29
N ILE A 45 14.54 -22.03 17.69
CA ILE A 45 13.72 -21.00 17.04
C ILE A 45 14.61 -20.04 16.26
N ASN A 46 14.29 -19.85 14.97
CA ASN A 46 14.85 -18.80 14.13
C ASN A 46 13.70 -17.94 13.58
N LEU A 47 13.82 -16.61 13.65
CA LEU A 47 12.75 -15.69 13.23
C LEU A 47 13.34 -14.44 12.61
N GLN A 48 12.80 -14.06 11.45
CA GLN A 48 13.04 -12.77 10.83
C GLN A 48 11.69 -12.14 10.48
N SER A 49 11.49 -10.91 10.95
CA SER A 49 10.26 -10.15 10.73
C SER A 49 10.60 -8.73 10.32
N THR A 50 9.87 -8.21 9.34
CA THR A 50 9.99 -6.83 8.87
C THR A 50 8.59 -6.23 8.81
N TYR A 51 8.46 -5.04 9.35
CA TYR A 51 7.24 -4.24 9.27
C TYR A 51 7.56 -2.90 8.63
N THR A 52 6.79 -2.55 7.61
CA THR A 52 6.88 -1.26 6.93
C THR A 52 5.54 -0.56 7.03
N TRP A 53 5.58 0.65 7.57
CA TRP A 53 4.49 1.60 7.45
C TRP A 53 4.84 2.61 6.36
N SER A 54 3.87 2.97 5.53
CA SER A 54 4.03 4.06 4.58
C SER A 54 2.78 4.93 4.48
N LYS A 55 2.96 6.19 4.10
CA LYS A 55 1.88 7.11 3.80
C LYS A 55 2.28 7.96 2.61
N ASN A 56 1.68 7.67 1.46
CA ASN A 56 1.83 8.38 0.21
C ASN A 56 0.59 9.25 -0.04
N LEU A 57 0.73 10.56 0.12
CA LEU A 57 -0.36 11.52 -0.06
C LEU A 57 -0.05 12.44 -1.23
N GLY A 58 -1.04 12.74 -2.05
CA GLY A 58 -0.82 13.63 -3.17
C GLY A 58 -2.08 13.99 -3.92
N ILE A 59 -1.86 14.80 -4.95
CA ILE A 59 -2.85 15.13 -5.97
C ILE A 59 -2.52 14.25 -7.18
N PHE A 60 -3.48 13.41 -7.59
CA PHE A 60 -3.33 12.57 -8.78
C PHE A 60 -4.43 12.88 -9.77
N GLY A 61 -4.03 13.26 -10.98
CA GLY A 61 -4.99 13.62 -12.01
C GLY A 61 -4.39 14.37 -13.19
N GLN A 62 -5.16 14.40 -14.28
CA GLN A 62 -4.94 15.26 -15.43
C GLN A 62 -5.80 16.52 -15.34
N VAL A 63 -5.18 17.65 -15.70
CA VAL A 63 -5.84 18.96 -15.66
C VAL A 63 -7.00 19.04 -16.64
N GLY A 64 -8.15 19.51 -16.14
CA GLY A 64 -9.37 19.66 -16.92
C GLY A 64 -10.21 18.39 -17.08
N THR A 65 -9.78 17.24 -16.55
CA THR A 65 -10.51 15.96 -16.72
C THR A 65 -10.79 15.20 -15.44
N THR A 66 -9.96 15.35 -14.41
CA THR A 66 -9.99 14.49 -13.21
C THR A 66 -10.20 15.21 -11.89
N PHE A 67 -9.94 16.53 -11.84
CA PHE A 67 -10.11 17.31 -10.61
C PHE A 67 -11.58 17.60 -10.32
N THR A 68 -11.95 17.50 -9.04
CA THR A 68 -13.27 17.79 -8.51
C THR A 68 -13.64 19.26 -8.75
N ASP A 69 -12.78 20.19 -8.34
CA ASP A 69 -12.83 21.61 -8.75
C ASP A 69 -11.58 21.93 -9.59
N PRO A 70 -11.71 22.30 -10.88
CA PRO A 70 -10.56 22.67 -11.71
C PRO A 70 -9.84 23.94 -11.24
N ARG A 71 -10.44 24.75 -10.36
CA ARG A 71 -9.85 25.97 -9.78
C ARG A 71 -9.21 25.72 -8.42
N ASP A 72 -9.66 24.69 -7.69
CA ASP A 72 -9.08 24.28 -6.40
C ASP A 72 -8.80 22.77 -6.39
N ARG A 73 -7.55 22.45 -6.71
CA ARG A 73 -7.07 21.07 -6.81
C ARG A 73 -6.58 20.54 -5.48
N HIS A 74 -6.38 21.41 -4.49
CA HIS A 74 -5.94 21.00 -3.16
C HIS A 74 -7.03 20.22 -2.42
N ALA A 75 -8.29 20.43 -2.81
CA ALA A 75 -9.42 19.63 -2.33
C ALA A 75 -9.31 18.14 -2.67
N ASP A 76 -8.55 17.77 -3.71
CA ASP A 76 -8.32 16.37 -4.13
C ASP A 76 -7.03 15.76 -3.53
N TYR A 77 -6.44 16.39 -2.51
CA TYR A 77 -5.24 15.88 -1.83
C TYR A 77 -5.59 14.68 -0.95
N ALA A 78 -5.18 13.47 -1.36
CA ALA A 78 -5.61 12.23 -0.72
C ALA A 78 -4.53 11.13 -0.83
N PRO A 79 -4.70 9.98 -0.13
CA PRO A 79 -3.87 8.81 -0.36
C PRO A 79 -3.84 8.42 -1.83
N LEU A 80 -2.62 8.26 -2.36
CA LEU A 80 -2.42 7.90 -3.76
C LEU A 80 -2.80 6.43 -4.02
N PRO A 81 -3.18 6.06 -5.26
CA PRO A 81 -3.62 4.70 -5.60
C PRO A 81 -2.55 3.60 -5.40
N ASP A 82 -1.29 4.00 -5.22
CA ASP A 82 -0.15 3.13 -4.98
C ASP A 82 0.31 3.11 -3.51
N ASN A 83 -0.39 3.82 -2.62
CA ASN A 83 -0.11 3.82 -1.19
C ASN A 83 -0.38 2.44 -0.59
N VAL A 84 0.55 1.87 0.17
CA VAL A 84 0.30 0.66 0.97
C VAL A 84 0.64 0.98 2.41
N THR A 85 -0.39 1.21 3.23
CA THR A 85 -0.19 1.76 4.59
C THR A 85 0.59 0.82 5.50
N HIS A 86 0.30 -0.49 5.43
CA HIS A 86 0.95 -1.49 6.26
C HIS A 86 1.41 -2.67 5.41
N ASP A 87 2.69 -3.03 5.52
CA ASP A 87 3.26 -4.25 4.95
C ASP A 87 4.07 -4.99 6.01
N PHE A 88 3.66 -6.21 6.31
CA PHE A 88 4.28 -7.09 7.30
C PHE A 88 4.72 -8.39 6.65
N ARG A 89 6.00 -8.70 6.83
CA ARG A 89 6.65 -9.89 6.27
C ARG A 89 7.36 -10.61 7.39
N THR A 90 7.07 -11.89 7.58
CA THR A 90 7.78 -12.70 8.57
C THR A 90 8.05 -14.09 8.06
N ASN A 91 9.21 -14.62 8.41
CA ASN A 91 9.61 -15.98 8.13
C ASN A 91 10.39 -16.55 9.31
N GLY A 92 10.32 -17.86 9.50
CA GLY A 92 11.01 -18.50 10.61
C GLY A 92 10.94 -20.01 10.55
N THR A 93 11.73 -20.62 11.43
CA THR A 93 11.76 -22.05 11.67
C THR A 93 11.66 -22.32 13.16
N PHE A 94 10.96 -23.40 13.51
CA PHE A 94 10.82 -23.88 14.87
C PHE A 94 11.05 -25.38 14.89
N THR A 95 12.11 -25.81 15.57
CA THR A 95 12.33 -27.22 15.89
C THR A 95 11.37 -27.62 17.00
N LEU A 96 10.47 -28.56 16.69
CA LEU A 96 9.48 -29.05 17.64
C LEU A 96 10.21 -29.82 18.76
N PRO A 97 9.89 -29.56 20.04
CA PRO A 97 10.58 -30.20 21.14
C PRO A 97 9.99 -31.60 21.42
N MET A 98 9.86 -32.43 20.39
CA MET A 98 9.31 -33.78 20.44
C MET A 98 10.41 -34.84 20.26
N GLY A 99 10.25 -35.99 20.94
CA GLY A 99 11.14 -37.14 20.82
C GLY A 99 11.86 -37.50 22.12
N PRO A 100 12.70 -38.54 22.09
CA PRO A 100 13.45 -38.98 23.26
C PRO A 100 14.35 -37.86 23.80
N ASN A 101 14.37 -37.67 25.12
CA ASN A 101 15.11 -36.59 25.81
C ASN A 101 14.69 -35.15 25.44
N ARG A 102 13.51 -34.95 24.85
CA ARG A 102 12.93 -33.61 24.56
C ARG A 102 11.76 -33.33 25.52
N LEU A 103 11.20 -32.11 25.47
CA LEU A 103 10.12 -31.69 26.38
C LEU A 103 8.83 -32.51 26.18
N LEU A 104 8.51 -32.87 24.94
CA LEU A 104 7.33 -33.64 24.57
C LEU A 104 7.75 -35.06 24.15
N PHE A 105 6.97 -36.07 24.57
CA PHE A 105 7.24 -37.49 24.29
C PHE A 105 8.63 -37.96 24.75
N SER A 106 9.12 -37.44 25.88
CA SER A 106 10.44 -37.76 26.45
C SER A 106 10.67 -39.25 26.70
N GLY A 107 9.62 -39.99 27.08
CA GLY A 107 9.63 -41.43 27.31
C GLY A 107 9.35 -42.30 26.07
N SER A 108 9.33 -41.73 24.87
CA SER A 108 9.17 -42.51 23.64
C SER A 108 10.37 -43.44 23.44
N THR A 109 10.10 -44.69 23.05
CA THR A 109 11.12 -45.72 22.81
C THR A 109 10.84 -46.49 21.52
N GLY A 110 11.86 -47.19 21.00
CA GLY A 110 11.71 -48.02 19.80
C GLY A 110 11.35 -47.24 18.54
N ALA A 111 10.49 -47.82 17.70
CA ALA A 111 10.07 -47.22 16.44
C ALA A 111 9.33 -45.87 16.62
N LEU A 112 8.59 -45.69 17.72
CA LEU A 112 7.89 -44.45 18.01
C LEU A 112 8.85 -43.28 18.27
N ALA A 113 9.97 -43.54 18.97
CA ALA A 113 11.01 -42.54 19.20
C ALA A 113 11.63 -42.03 17.89
N ARG A 114 11.87 -42.96 16.94
CA ARG A 114 12.43 -42.67 15.62
C ARG A 114 11.50 -41.85 14.73
N ILE A 115 10.19 -42.02 14.91
CA ILE A 115 9.20 -41.22 14.17
C ILE A 115 9.12 -39.81 14.75
N LEU A 116 9.30 -39.66 16.06
CA LEU A 116 9.09 -38.40 16.78
C LEU A 116 10.33 -37.50 16.87
N GLU A 117 11.52 -37.98 16.46
CA GLU A 117 12.76 -37.20 16.52
C GLU A 117 12.87 -36.16 15.39
N ASP A 118 13.51 -35.03 15.70
CA ASP A 118 13.97 -33.99 14.77
C ASP A 118 12.92 -33.34 13.85
N TRP A 119 11.67 -33.30 14.30
CA TRP A 119 10.65 -32.51 13.62
C TRP A 119 10.99 -31.01 13.62
N SER A 120 10.86 -30.40 12.45
CA SER A 120 10.96 -28.95 12.28
C SER A 120 9.78 -28.43 11.48
N MET A 121 9.33 -27.23 11.85
CA MET A 121 8.27 -26.49 11.18
C MET A 121 8.84 -25.17 10.67
N SER A 122 8.48 -24.80 9.46
CA SER A 122 8.86 -23.51 8.86
C SER A 122 7.61 -22.76 8.44
N TRP A 123 7.66 -21.44 8.48
CA TRP A 123 6.56 -20.60 8.01
C TRP A 123 7.06 -19.36 7.26
N ILE A 124 6.20 -18.87 6.38
CA ILE A 124 6.32 -17.58 5.71
C ILE A 124 4.95 -16.95 5.74
N VAL A 125 4.87 -15.73 6.24
CA VAL A 125 3.62 -14.95 6.35
C VAL A 125 3.85 -13.58 5.74
N ASN A 126 2.91 -13.21 4.88
CA ASN A 126 2.90 -11.98 4.11
C ASN A 126 1.53 -11.33 4.29
N LEU A 127 1.50 -10.16 4.92
CA LEU A 127 0.27 -9.42 5.18
C LEU A 127 0.47 -7.99 4.73
N ASN A 128 -0.44 -7.46 3.92
CA ASN A 128 -0.46 -6.06 3.55
C ASN A 128 -1.88 -5.49 3.63
N SER A 129 -2.00 -4.19 3.91
CA SER A 129 -3.28 -3.48 3.96
C SER A 129 -3.92 -3.29 2.58
N GLY A 130 -3.18 -3.56 1.50
CA GLY A 130 -3.59 -3.23 0.14
C GLY A 130 -3.51 -1.73 -0.15
N VAL A 131 -4.07 -1.33 -1.29
CA VAL A 131 -4.11 0.06 -1.76
C VAL A 131 -5.42 0.75 -1.39
N PRO A 132 -5.45 2.09 -1.25
CA PRO A 132 -6.66 2.84 -1.01
C PRO A 132 -7.73 2.54 -2.05
N ILE A 133 -8.97 2.40 -1.58
CA ILE A 133 -10.14 2.27 -2.43
C ILE A 133 -10.77 3.64 -2.60
N THR A 134 -10.99 4.05 -3.84
CA THR A 134 -11.77 5.25 -4.14
C THR A 134 -13.25 4.90 -4.17
N VAL A 135 -14.04 5.62 -3.39
CA VAL A 135 -15.50 5.61 -3.50
C VAL A 135 -15.92 6.78 -4.39
N GLY A 136 -16.47 6.48 -5.56
CA GLY A 136 -16.95 7.49 -6.51
C GLY A 136 -18.37 7.21 -6.96
N THR A 137 -19.17 8.26 -7.18
CA THR A 137 -20.51 8.14 -7.77
C THR A 137 -20.37 8.24 -9.30
N PHE A 138 -20.59 7.14 -10.02
CA PHE A 138 -20.67 7.17 -11.49
C PHE A 138 -22.05 7.69 -11.91
N SER A 139 -22.12 8.92 -12.44
CA SER A 139 -23.32 9.43 -13.11
C SER A 139 -23.12 9.40 -14.62
N THR A 140 -23.67 8.38 -15.28
CA THR A 140 -23.87 8.34 -16.73
C THR A 140 -25.14 9.10 -17.08
N GLY A 141 -25.06 10.32 -17.61
CA GLY A 141 -26.19 10.88 -18.37
C GLY A 141 -26.38 12.40 -18.40
N VAL A 142 -25.76 13.19 -17.54
CA VAL A 142 -25.91 14.66 -17.58
C VAL A 142 -24.64 15.30 -17.04
N GLY A 143 -24.21 16.41 -17.65
CA GLY A 143 -22.90 17.07 -17.51
C GLY A 143 -22.12 16.74 -16.23
N ARG A 144 -20.87 16.28 -16.41
CA ARG A 144 -19.90 15.98 -15.34
C ARG A 144 -19.78 17.15 -14.35
N HIS A 145 -20.60 17.16 -13.31
CA HIS A 145 -20.32 17.93 -12.11
C HIS A 145 -19.52 17.00 -11.20
N SER A 146 -18.20 17.09 -11.30
CA SER A 146 -17.23 16.33 -10.52
C SER A 146 -17.20 16.73 -9.05
N ILE A 147 -18.22 17.41 -8.51
CA ILE A 147 -18.20 18.01 -7.16
C ILE A 147 -18.08 16.98 -6.03
N TYR A 148 -18.26 15.68 -6.32
CA TYR A 148 -18.24 14.60 -5.33
C TYR A 148 -17.60 13.30 -5.87
N ALA A 149 -16.77 13.38 -6.91
CA ALA A 149 -16.38 12.18 -7.67
C ALA A 149 -15.32 11.31 -6.99
N ASN A 150 -14.54 11.85 -6.04
CA ASN A 150 -13.38 11.17 -5.47
C ASN A 150 -13.33 11.34 -3.95
N GLY A 151 -13.73 10.31 -3.20
CA GLY A 151 -13.46 10.21 -1.77
C GLY A 151 -12.71 8.91 -1.49
N THR A 152 -11.47 9.00 -1.04
CA THR A 152 -10.73 7.85 -0.48
C THR A 152 -10.81 7.94 1.05
N PRO A 153 -11.52 7.01 1.71
CA PRO A 153 -11.46 6.90 3.16
C PRO A 153 -10.03 6.64 3.63
N ASP A 154 -9.58 7.34 4.68
CA ASP A 154 -8.35 6.97 5.40
C ASP A 154 -8.72 5.73 6.25
N VAL A 155 -8.29 4.55 5.82
CA VAL A 155 -8.49 3.26 6.52
C VAL A 155 -7.19 2.71 7.04
#